data_AF-A0A935M2W9-F1
#
_entry.id   AF-A0A935M2W9-F1
#
_cell.length_a   1.000
_cell.length_b   1.000
_cell.length_c   1.000
_cell.angle_alpha   90.00
_cell.angle_beta   90.00
_cell.angle_gamma   90.00
#
_symmetry.space_group_name_H-M   'P 1'
#
loop_
_entity.id
_entity.type
_entity.pdbx_description
1 polymer ?
#
loop_
_entity_poly.entity_id
_entity_poly.type
_entity_poly.pdbx_seq_one_letter_code
_entity_poly.pdbx_strand_id
1 'polypeptide(L)'
;MPPPLTRAEVELQALQPGASLDRSALSRPPYLLIDAASTGAARDETQQATIVDWLLRRPCPVIALAGRASAVTRDALLEACDVVVPDSAAAASLLANIERTPLAALVLVQVLRASVRMPVAEALLLESLAYAALQSGPEFRAWLAGRRGGVPVSRLRASDGPPVLLERHAARLQIRLNRPERRNAISVEMRDALVEAFELVKGDATIERVEVSGAGACFSTGGDLEEFGTCPDPATGHAVRTLRLPAVLLASCASRVQVRLHGACIGAGMELPAFAARVTAERNAFFQLPELRFGLIPGAGGCVSLPRRIGRQRTAYLALSGRRISAATALEWGLVDALVDGQRVSGTSEIR
;
A
#
# COMPACT_ATOMS: atom_id res chain seq x y z
N MET A 1 6.76 -25.81 -5.59
CA MET A 1 5.73 -25.40 -4.60
C MET A 1 5.33 -26.64 -3.82
N PRO A 2 5.47 -26.66 -2.48
CA PRO A 2 4.98 -27.77 -1.67
C PRO A 2 3.45 -27.86 -1.74
N PRO A 3 2.85 -29.02 -1.45
CA PRO A 3 1.40 -29.15 -1.44
C PRO A 3 0.79 -28.18 -0.39
N PRO A 4 -0.39 -27.59 -0.69
CA PRO A 4 -1.13 -26.80 0.29
C PRO A 4 -1.55 -27.70 1.47
N LEU A 5 -1.59 -27.14 2.67
CA LEU A 5 -2.17 -27.81 3.82
C LEU A 5 -3.69 -27.86 3.67
N THR A 6 -4.27 -29.02 3.93
CA THR A 6 -5.72 -29.16 4.05
C THR A 6 -6.22 -28.42 5.28
N ARG A 7 -7.53 -28.13 5.30
CA ARG A 7 -8.21 -27.50 6.43
C ARG A 7 -8.06 -28.35 7.70
N ALA A 8 -8.19 -29.67 7.60
CA ALA A 8 -8.01 -30.59 8.71
C ALA A 8 -6.59 -30.53 9.32
N GLU A 9 -5.55 -30.42 8.49
CA GLU A 9 -4.17 -30.27 8.98
C GLU A 9 -3.95 -28.94 9.71
N VAL A 10 -4.53 -27.84 9.19
CA VAL A 10 -4.48 -26.52 9.85
C VAL A 10 -5.18 -26.57 11.21
N GLU A 11 -6.37 -27.15 11.26
CA GLU A 11 -7.15 -27.29 12.50
C GLU A 11 -6.41 -28.13 13.55
N LEU A 12 -5.83 -29.27 13.14
CA LEU A 12 -5.07 -30.14 14.03
C LEU A 12 -3.88 -29.39 14.65
N GLN A 13 -3.13 -28.64 13.85
CA GLN A 13 -1.95 -27.89 14.30
C GLN A 13 -2.30 -26.70 15.18
N ALA A 14 -3.44 -26.05 14.92
CA ALA A 14 -3.88 -24.94 15.74
C ALA A 14 -4.33 -25.38 17.15
N LEU A 15 -4.94 -26.57 17.26
CA LEU A 15 -5.55 -27.06 18.48
C LEU A 15 -4.63 -27.96 19.34
N GLN A 16 -3.47 -28.38 18.83
CA GLN A 16 -2.52 -29.23 19.57
C GLN A 16 -1.21 -28.49 19.91
N PRO A 17 -1.05 -28.00 21.15
CA PRO A 17 0.18 -27.32 21.60
C PRO A 17 1.35 -28.31 21.59
N GLY A 18 2.31 -28.12 20.67
CA GLY A 18 3.49 -28.98 20.50
C GLY A 18 3.72 -29.43 19.06
N ALA A 19 2.68 -29.42 18.22
CA ALA A 19 2.80 -29.60 16.77
C ALA A 19 3.25 -28.29 16.10
N SER A 20 4.40 -27.74 16.49
CA SER A 20 4.90 -26.50 15.88
C SER A 20 5.39 -26.79 14.46
N LEU A 21 4.63 -26.36 13.46
CA LEU A 21 5.20 -26.12 12.14
C LEU A 21 6.26 -25.04 12.29
N ASP A 22 7.52 -25.41 12.02
CA ASP A 22 8.63 -24.48 11.86
C ASP A 22 8.52 -23.75 10.50
N ARG A 23 7.36 -23.12 10.24
CA ARG A 23 7.09 -22.31 9.05
C ARG A 23 7.06 -20.84 9.43
N SER A 24 8.18 -20.20 9.18
CA SER A 24 8.36 -18.76 9.27
C SER A 24 8.85 -18.21 7.93
N ALA A 25 8.99 -16.90 7.84
CA ALA A 25 9.67 -16.26 6.71
C ALA A 25 11.14 -16.70 6.52
N LEU A 26 11.74 -17.34 7.53
CA LEU A 26 13.10 -17.90 7.45
C LEU A 26 13.13 -19.36 6.97
N SER A 27 11.96 -20.00 6.90
CA SER A 27 11.80 -21.39 6.46
C SER A 27 11.53 -21.48 4.97
N ARG A 28 11.62 -22.69 4.40
CA ARG A 28 11.20 -22.96 3.01
C ARG A 28 10.00 -23.92 3.00
N PRO A 29 8.83 -23.50 2.44
CA PRO A 29 8.55 -22.19 1.86
C PRO A 29 8.39 -21.11 2.95
N PRO A 30 8.62 -19.82 2.63
CA PRO A 30 8.48 -18.71 3.58
C PRO A 30 7.03 -18.23 3.75
N TYR A 31 6.06 -19.12 3.52
CA TYR A 31 4.62 -18.85 3.59
C TYR A 31 3.85 -20.11 4.02
N LEU A 32 2.63 -19.89 4.49
CA LEU A 32 1.64 -20.94 4.67
C LEU A 32 0.67 -20.91 3.49
N LEU A 33 0.53 -22.04 2.79
CA LEU A 33 -0.45 -22.22 1.73
C LEU A 33 -1.49 -23.22 2.20
N ILE A 34 -2.76 -22.82 2.16
CA ILE A 34 -3.90 -23.59 2.67
C ILE A 34 -4.84 -23.90 1.52
N ASP A 35 -5.27 -25.15 1.38
CA ASP A 35 -6.39 -25.56 0.56
C ASP A 35 -7.67 -25.42 1.39
N ALA A 36 -8.30 -24.25 1.28
CA ALA A 36 -9.52 -23.94 2.01
C ALA A 36 -10.77 -24.56 1.35
N ALA A 37 -10.65 -25.10 0.13
CA ALA A 37 -11.73 -25.88 -0.49
C ALA A 37 -11.84 -27.30 0.09
N SER A 38 -10.79 -27.77 0.79
CA SER A 38 -10.83 -29.05 1.50
C SER A 38 -11.75 -29.02 2.73
N THR A 39 -12.39 -30.16 3.02
CA THR A 39 -13.35 -30.29 4.13
C THR A 39 -12.64 -30.21 5.48
N GLY A 40 -13.14 -29.35 6.37
CA GLY A 40 -12.75 -29.29 7.78
C GLY A 40 -13.67 -30.13 8.66
N ALA A 41 -13.32 -30.32 9.94
CA ALA A 41 -14.26 -30.90 10.89
C ALA A 41 -15.25 -29.84 11.39
N ALA A 42 -16.38 -30.25 11.96
CA ALA A 42 -17.24 -29.34 12.69
C ALA A 42 -16.48 -28.80 13.91
N ARG A 43 -16.37 -27.48 14.04
CA ARG A 43 -15.67 -26.81 15.15
C ARG A 43 -16.65 -25.95 15.93
N ASP A 44 -16.53 -25.99 17.25
CA ASP A 44 -17.23 -25.03 18.11
C ASP A 44 -16.58 -23.64 18.01
N GLU A 45 -17.26 -22.63 18.57
CA GLU A 45 -16.81 -21.23 18.52
C GLU A 45 -15.43 -21.01 19.18
N THR A 46 -15.12 -21.76 20.24
CA THR A 46 -13.84 -21.63 20.96
C THR A 46 -12.70 -22.19 20.11
N GLN A 47 -12.91 -23.35 19.49
CA GLN A 47 -11.97 -23.96 18.55
C GLN A 47 -11.77 -23.05 17.33
N GLN A 48 -12.85 -22.51 16.76
CA GLN A 48 -12.80 -21.56 15.65
C GLN A 48 -11.94 -20.33 15.99
N ALA A 49 -12.20 -19.71 17.16
CA ALA A 49 -11.43 -18.56 17.64
C ALA A 49 -9.95 -18.90 17.83
N THR A 50 -9.65 -20.09 18.36
CA THR A 50 -8.28 -20.59 18.53
C THR A 50 -7.56 -20.72 17.18
N ILE A 51 -8.22 -21.29 16.17
CA ILE A 51 -7.67 -21.43 14.81
C ILE A 51 -7.40 -20.06 14.17
N VAL A 52 -8.34 -19.13 14.31
CA VAL A 52 -8.20 -17.77 13.78
C VAL A 52 -7.03 -17.03 14.43
N ASP A 53 -6.92 -17.06 15.76
CA ASP A 53 -5.81 -16.43 16.48
C ASP A 53 -4.47 -17.08 16.07
N TRP A 54 -4.43 -18.40 15.93
CA TRP A 54 -3.24 -19.12 15.47
C TRP A 54 -2.79 -18.68 14.07
N LEU A 55 -3.71 -18.51 13.12
CA LEU A 55 -3.43 -18.03 11.76
C LEU A 55 -2.92 -16.59 11.77
N LEU A 56 -3.58 -15.70 12.51
CA LEU A 56 -3.19 -14.28 12.60
C LEU A 56 -1.81 -14.08 13.24
N ARG A 57 -1.37 -15.02 14.09
CA ARG A 57 -0.03 -15.01 14.70
C ARG A 57 1.07 -15.68 13.89
N ARG A 58 0.77 -16.26 12.72
CA ARG A 58 1.81 -16.91 11.91
C ARG A 58 2.91 -15.92 11.52
N PRO A 59 4.20 -16.25 11.72
CA PRO A 59 5.33 -15.39 11.35
C PRO A 59 5.68 -15.54 9.87
N CYS A 60 4.66 -15.59 9.00
CA CYS A 60 4.77 -15.60 7.55
C CYS A 60 3.42 -15.20 6.92
N PRO A 61 3.39 -14.87 5.62
CA PRO A 61 2.15 -14.74 4.86
C PRO A 61 1.36 -16.04 4.85
N VAL A 62 0.04 -15.91 5.04
CA VAL A 62 -0.93 -17.02 5.00
C VAL A 62 -1.85 -16.83 3.80
N ILE A 63 -1.79 -17.77 2.86
CA ILE A 63 -2.47 -17.72 1.57
C ILE A 63 -3.46 -18.88 1.48
N ALA A 64 -4.72 -18.59 1.19
CA ALA A 64 -5.75 -19.61 1.00
C ALA A 64 -6.13 -19.78 -0.47
N LEU A 65 -6.30 -21.03 -0.89
CA LEU A 65 -6.92 -21.45 -2.14
C LEU A 65 -8.37 -21.82 -1.84
N ALA A 66 -9.33 -21.00 -2.25
CA ALA A 66 -10.74 -21.18 -1.87
C ALA A 66 -11.62 -21.77 -2.99
N GLY A 67 -11.04 -22.08 -4.15
CA GLY A 67 -11.84 -22.44 -5.34
C GLY A 67 -12.69 -21.26 -5.84
N ARG A 68 -13.40 -21.46 -6.94
CA ARG A 68 -14.24 -20.40 -7.56
C ARG A 68 -15.62 -20.21 -6.89
N ALA A 69 -16.01 -21.11 -5.98
CA ALA A 69 -17.37 -21.22 -5.46
C ALA A 69 -17.59 -20.64 -4.04
N SER A 70 -16.54 -20.16 -3.35
CA SER A 70 -16.58 -19.80 -1.92
C SER A 70 -17.29 -18.48 -1.57
N ALA A 71 -18.14 -17.94 -2.44
CA ALA A 71 -18.69 -16.57 -2.28
C ALA A 71 -19.89 -16.45 -1.30
N VAL A 72 -20.38 -17.55 -0.71
CA VAL A 72 -21.73 -17.58 -0.11
C VAL A 72 -21.74 -17.68 1.42
N THR A 73 -20.62 -18.02 2.08
CA THR A 73 -20.57 -18.20 3.54
C THR A 73 -19.39 -17.45 4.15
N ARG A 74 -19.61 -16.70 5.24
CA ARG A 74 -18.51 -16.10 6.02
C ARG A 74 -17.71 -17.22 6.69
N ASP A 75 -16.52 -17.48 6.16
CA ASP A 75 -15.60 -18.45 6.70
C ASP A 75 -14.51 -17.72 7.49
N ALA A 76 -14.53 -17.84 8.82
CA ALA A 76 -13.57 -17.18 9.69
C ALA A 76 -12.11 -17.58 9.38
N LEU A 77 -11.88 -18.80 8.87
CA LEU A 77 -10.55 -19.23 8.42
C LEU A 77 -10.08 -18.41 7.22
N LEU A 78 -10.96 -18.20 6.23
CA LEU A 78 -10.65 -17.37 5.06
C LEU A 78 -10.41 -15.92 5.47
N GLU A 79 -11.21 -15.36 6.39
CA GLU A 79 -11.04 -14.00 6.90
C GLU A 79 -9.70 -13.81 7.65
N ALA A 80 -9.21 -14.87 8.32
CA ALA A 80 -7.93 -14.86 9.01
C ALA A 80 -6.72 -14.89 8.05
N CYS A 81 -6.85 -15.52 6.88
CA CYS A 81 -5.80 -15.54 5.85
C CYS A 81 -5.47 -14.12 5.34
N ASP A 82 -4.21 -13.87 4.96
CA ASP A 82 -3.81 -12.57 4.43
C ASP A 82 -4.27 -12.36 2.99
N VAL A 83 -4.34 -13.44 2.21
CA VAL A 83 -4.78 -13.41 0.82
C VAL A 83 -5.60 -14.66 0.54
N VAL A 84 -6.71 -14.48 -0.16
CA VAL A 84 -7.54 -15.57 -0.69
C VAL A 84 -7.53 -15.48 -2.20
N VAL A 85 -7.21 -16.58 -2.87
CA VAL A 85 -7.17 -16.70 -4.33
C VAL A 85 -7.93 -17.95 -4.79
N PRO A 86 -8.43 -17.98 -6.04
CA PRO A 86 -9.24 -19.10 -6.50
C PRO A 86 -8.45 -20.40 -6.67
N ASP A 87 -7.18 -20.32 -7.08
CA ASP A 87 -6.37 -21.48 -7.42
C ASP A 87 -4.86 -21.18 -7.34
N SER A 88 -4.04 -22.23 -7.46
CA SER A 88 -2.58 -22.11 -7.43
C SER A 88 -2.00 -21.28 -8.57
N ALA A 89 -2.68 -21.21 -9.73
CA ALA A 89 -2.22 -20.39 -10.85
C ALA A 89 -2.36 -18.90 -10.52
N ALA A 90 -3.47 -18.50 -9.90
CA ALA A 90 -3.67 -17.15 -9.36
C ALA A 90 -2.70 -16.83 -8.21
N ALA A 91 -2.25 -17.83 -7.46
CA ALA A 91 -1.25 -17.69 -6.41
C ALA A 91 0.19 -17.53 -6.96
N ALA A 92 0.51 -18.10 -8.11
CA ALA A 92 1.90 -18.30 -8.55
C ALA A 92 2.78 -17.04 -8.49
N SER A 93 2.30 -15.91 -9.03
CA SER A 93 3.06 -14.66 -9.04
C SER A 93 3.29 -14.09 -7.63
N LEU A 94 2.31 -14.23 -6.73
CA LEU A 94 2.44 -13.69 -5.38
C LEU A 94 3.39 -14.57 -4.54
N LEU A 95 3.32 -15.90 -4.69
CA LEU A 95 4.21 -16.84 -4.01
C LEU A 95 5.66 -16.65 -4.46
N ALA A 96 5.90 -16.48 -5.76
CA ALA A 96 7.23 -16.21 -6.30
C ALA A 96 7.83 -14.89 -5.77
N ASN A 97 7.00 -13.86 -5.56
CA ASN A 97 7.45 -12.62 -4.95
C ASN A 97 7.75 -12.79 -3.46
N ILE A 98 6.93 -13.52 -2.71
CA ILE A 98 7.20 -13.84 -1.30
C ILE A 98 8.52 -14.61 -1.17
N GLU A 99 8.79 -15.59 -2.04
CA GLU A 99 10.04 -16.36 -2.02
C GLU A 99 11.27 -15.48 -2.29
N ARG A 100 11.13 -14.42 -3.09
CA ARG A 100 12.22 -13.49 -3.40
C ARG A 100 12.52 -12.51 -2.26
N THR A 101 11.49 -12.08 -1.53
CA THR A 101 11.59 -11.07 -0.46
C THR A 101 10.73 -11.47 0.75
N PRO A 102 11.07 -12.58 1.43
CA PRO A 102 10.25 -13.15 2.49
C PRO A 102 10.17 -12.27 3.74
N LEU A 103 11.21 -11.50 4.07
CA LEU A 103 11.22 -10.62 5.24
C LEU A 103 10.28 -9.43 5.03
N ALA A 104 10.34 -8.77 3.88
CA ALA A 104 9.41 -7.69 3.56
C ALA A 104 7.96 -8.21 3.47
N ALA A 105 7.74 -9.40 2.93
CA ALA A 105 6.41 -10.01 2.87
C ALA A 105 5.85 -10.32 4.27
N LEU A 106 6.67 -10.82 5.19
CA LEU A 106 6.31 -11.02 6.59
C LEU A 106 5.91 -9.71 7.26
N VAL A 107 6.79 -8.70 7.18
CA VAL A 107 6.57 -7.41 7.82
C VAL A 107 5.30 -6.76 7.27
N LEU A 108 5.05 -6.85 5.96
CA LEU A 108 3.82 -6.36 5.33
C LEU A 108 2.57 -6.94 5.98
N VAL A 109 2.46 -8.28 6.06
CA VAL A 109 1.23 -8.90 6.56
C VAL A 109 1.05 -8.65 8.06
N GLN A 110 2.13 -8.57 8.84
CA GLN A 110 2.06 -8.22 10.26
C GLN A 110 1.59 -6.79 10.49
N VAL A 111 2.14 -5.83 9.74
CA VAL A 111 1.69 -4.42 9.80
C VAL A 111 0.21 -4.35 9.41
N LEU A 112 -0.21 -5.01 8.34
CA LEU A 112 -1.61 -5.01 7.89
C LEU A 112 -2.58 -5.66 8.90
N ARG A 113 -2.18 -6.74 9.58
CA ARG A 113 -2.97 -7.39 10.64
C ARG A 113 -3.12 -6.49 11.88
N ALA A 114 -2.07 -5.75 12.23
CA ALA A 114 -2.05 -4.88 13.39
C ALA A 114 -2.75 -3.53 13.13
N SER A 115 -2.42 -2.87 12.01
CA SER A 115 -2.79 -1.48 11.71
C SER A 115 -4.29 -1.26 11.55
N VAL A 116 -5.04 -2.28 11.13
CA VAL A 116 -6.48 -2.16 10.85
C VAL A 116 -7.30 -1.86 12.12
N ARG A 117 -6.80 -2.25 13.30
CA ARG A 117 -7.45 -2.02 14.59
C ARG A 117 -6.89 -0.81 15.35
N MET A 118 -5.86 -0.17 14.82
CA MET A 118 -5.18 0.95 15.48
C MET A 118 -5.80 2.30 15.07
N PRO A 119 -5.74 3.32 15.93
CA PRO A 119 -5.89 4.71 15.51
C PRO A 119 -4.91 5.05 14.38
N VAL A 120 -5.31 5.93 13.45
CA VAL A 120 -4.52 6.25 12.25
C VAL A 120 -3.11 6.72 12.59
N ALA A 121 -2.95 7.58 13.60
CA ALA A 121 -1.65 8.11 14.01
C ALA A 121 -0.70 6.99 14.50
N GLU A 122 -1.20 6.07 15.34
CA GLU A 122 -0.42 4.94 15.84
C GLU A 122 -0.07 3.95 14.72
N ALA A 123 -1.01 3.71 13.81
CA ALA A 123 -0.80 2.85 12.65
C ALA A 123 0.30 3.40 11.71
N LEU A 124 0.35 4.73 11.52
CA LEU A 124 1.41 5.39 10.74
C LEU A 124 2.78 5.29 11.41
N LEU A 125 2.83 5.39 12.75
CA LEU A 125 4.07 5.18 13.51
C LEU A 125 4.56 3.74 13.37
N LEU A 126 3.67 2.75 13.50
CA LEU A 126 3.99 1.33 13.28
C LEU A 126 4.54 1.09 11.87
N GLU A 127 3.86 1.63 10.84
CA GLU A 127 4.31 1.51 9.45
C GLU A 127 5.70 2.13 9.27
N SER A 128 5.95 3.32 9.83
CA SER A 128 7.25 3.97 9.71
C SER A 128 8.38 3.19 10.39
N LEU A 129 8.13 2.60 11.57
CA LEU A 129 9.11 1.76 12.27
C LEU A 129 9.40 0.48 11.48
N ALA A 130 8.35 -0.18 10.97
CA ALA A 130 8.47 -1.36 10.14
C ALA A 130 9.26 -1.08 8.84
N TYR A 131 8.96 0.04 8.18
CA TYR A 131 9.70 0.48 7.00
C TYR A 131 11.17 0.74 7.32
N ALA A 132 11.47 1.44 8.42
CA ALA A 132 12.85 1.70 8.86
C ALA A 132 13.63 0.40 9.14
N ALA A 133 13.00 -0.59 9.76
CA ALA A 133 13.63 -1.90 9.98
C ALA A 133 14.03 -2.57 8.65
N LEU A 134 13.17 -2.50 7.63
CA LEU A 134 13.43 -3.07 6.31
C LEU A 134 14.52 -2.32 5.53
N GLN A 135 14.71 -1.01 5.76
CA GLN A 135 15.79 -0.25 5.12
C GLN A 135 17.20 -0.72 5.50
N SER A 136 17.37 -1.38 6.65
CA SER A 136 18.63 -2.07 7.02
C SER A 136 18.65 -3.54 6.62
N GLY A 137 17.53 -4.07 6.11
CA GLY A 137 17.34 -5.48 5.77
C GLY A 137 18.23 -5.94 4.60
N PRO A 138 18.52 -7.25 4.50
CA PRO A 138 19.33 -7.80 3.42
C PRO A 138 18.67 -7.64 2.04
N GLU A 139 17.34 -7.67 1.97
CA GLU A 139 16.58 -7.57 0.71
C GLU A 139 16.70 -6.19 0.07
N PHE A 140 16.52 -5.12 0.85
CA PHE A 140 16.70 -3.75 0.37
C PHE A 140 18.16 -3.45 0.02
N ARG A 141 19.11 -3.92 0.83
CA ARG A 141 20.55 -3.82 0.52
C ARG A 141 20.92 -4.51 -0.79
N ALA A 142 20.37 -5.72 -1.04
CA ALA A 142 20.59 -6.45 -2.28
C ALA A 142 20.01 -5.68 -3.48
N TRP A 143 18.81 -5.11 -3.34
CA TRP A 143 18.21 -4.27 -4.38
C TRP A 143 19.05 -3.02 -4.69
N LEU A 144 19.54 -2.32 -3.66
CA LEU A 144 20.44 -1.16 -3.81
C LEU A 144 21.75 -1.55 -4.50
N ALA A 145 22.33 -2.69 -4.15
CA ALA A 145 23.57 -3.18 -4.79
C ALA A 145 23.34 -3.54 -6.27
N GLY A 146 22.20 -4.17 -6.60
CA GLY A 146 21.82 -4.51 -7.98
C GLY A 146 21.48 -3.30 -8.85
N ARG A 147 21.24 -2.13 -8.25
CA ARG A 147 21.04 -0.86 -8.95
C ARG A 147 22.30 -0.24 -9.54
N ARG A 148 23.49 -0.79 -9.25
CA ARG A 148 24.78 -0.25 -9.71
C ARG A 148 24.98 -0.42 -11.22
N GLY A 149 24.39 0.53 -11.94
CA GLY A 149 24.72 0.99 -13.29
C GLY A 149 24.42 2.48 -13.33
N GLY A 150 24.93 3.21 -12.32
CA GLY A 150 24.54 4.55 -11.89
C GLY A 150 24.04 5.41 -13.04
N VAL A 151 22.71 5.50 -13.17
CA VAL A 151 22.15 6.68 -13.79
C VAL A 151 22.60 7.82 -12.88
N PRO A 152 23.37 8.80 -13.37
CA PRO A 152 23.64 10.00 -12.58
C PRO A 152 22.29 10.45 -12.02
N VAL A 153 22.19 10.86 -10.74
CA VAL A 153 21.04 11.65 -10.26
C VAL A 153 20.77 12.62 -11.38
N SER A 154 19.64 12.43 -12.07
CA SER A 154 19.62 12.95 -13.43
C SER A 154 19.81 14.46 -13.27
N ARG A 155 20.83 15.02 -13.91
CA ARG A 155 20.94 16.48 -14.05
C ARG A 155 19.83 16.99 -14.98
N LEU A 156 18.68 16.30 -15.05
CA LEU A 156 17.44 16.91 -15.45
C LEU A 156 17.29 18.09 -14.51
N ARG A 157 17.24 19.28 -15.11
CA ARG A 157 17.14 20.54 -14.40
C ARG A 157 16.11 20.39 -13.29
N ALA A 158 16.37 21.01 -12.13
CA ALA A 158 15.30 21.30 -11.19
C ALA A 158 14.11 21.80 -12.02
N SER A 159 12.94 21.17 -11.84
CA SER A 159 11.73 21.61 -12.53
C SER A 159 11.61 23.12 -12.32
N ASP A 160 11.44 23.90 -13.39
CA ASP A 160 11.25 25.34 -13.25
C ASP A 160 9.92 25.58 -12.49
N GLY A 161 10.02 26.01 -11.24
CA GLY A 161 8.87 26.32 -10.38
C GLY A 161 8.61 25.32 -9.23
N PRO A 162 7.58 25.58 -8.42
CA PRO A 162 7.31 24.78 -7.22
C PRO A 162 6.79 23.38 -7.57
N PRO A 163 7.12 22.35 -6.78
CA PRO A 163 6.69 20.96 -7.01
C PRO A 163 5.19 20.77 -6.78
N VAL A 164 4.53 21.69 -6.06
CA VAL A 164 3.09 21.72 -5.83
C VAL A 164 2.58 23.12 -6.17
N LEU A 165 1.53 23.20 -6.98
CA LEU A 165 0.83 24.45 -7.28
C LEU A 165 -0.41 24.56 -6.41
N LEU A 166 -0.62 25.73 -5.82
CA LEU A 166 -1.77 26.07 -4.99
C LEU A 166 -2.57 27.18 -5.65
N GLU A 167 -3.87 26.96 -5.84
CA GLU A 167 -4.78 27.96 -6.40
C GLU A 167 -6.06 28.02 -5.56
N ARG A 168 -6.36 29.19 -4.99
CA ARG A 168 -7.50 29.37 -4.10
C ARG A 168 -8.59 30.21 -4.75
N HIS A 169 -9.81 29.69 -4.71
CA HIS A 169 -11.04 30.34 -5.17
C HIS A 169 -12.06 30.35 -4.04
N ALA A 170 -12.18 31.47 -3.34
CA ALA A 170 -13.01 31.59 -2.13
C ALA A 170 -12.70 30.46 -1.12
N ALA A 171 -13.69 29.60 -0.82
CA ALA A 171 -13.56 28.48 0.13
C ALA A 171 -12.93 27.20 -0.47
N ARG A 172 -12.60 27.20 -1.77
CA ARG A 172 -11.98 26.05 -2.46
C ARG A 172 -10.48 26.27 -2.65
N LEU A 173 -9.68 25.28 -2.27
CA LEU A 173 -8.24 25.20 -2.60
C LEU A 173 -7.99 24.08 -3.61
N GLN A 174 -7.27 24.39 -4.68
CA GLN A 174 -6.74 23.40 -5.61
C GLN A 174 -5.26 23.17 -5.31
N ILE A 175 -4.89 21.90 -5.14
CA ILE A 175 -3.53 21.42 -4.93
C ILE A 175 -3.17 20.56 -6.15
N ARG A 176 -2.13 20.94 -6.88
CA ARG A 176 -1.72 20.20 -8.07
C ARG A 176 -0.25 19.78 -7.98
N LEU A 177 0.02 18.48 -8.06
CA LEU A 177 1.38 17.96 -8.19
C LEU A 177 1.97 18.45 -9.52
N ASN A 178 3.15 19.06 -9.50
CA ASN A 178 3.69 19.84 -10.60
C ASN A 178 5.13 19.45 -10.94
N ARG A 179 5.35 18.14 -11.14
CA ARG A 179 6.59 17.58 -11.72
C ARG A 179 6.29 16.61 -12.86
N PRO A 180 5.53 17.05 -13.88
CA PRO A 180 5.04 16.16 -14.94
C PRO A 180 6.18 15.44 -15.70
N GLU A 181 7.33 16.10 -15.88
CA GLU A 181 8.54 15.56 -16.50
C GLU A 181 9.15 14.39 -15.71
N ARG A 182 8.96 14.36 -14.39
CA ARG A 182 9.32 13.24 -13.51
C ARG A 182 8.09 12.41 -13.09
N ARG A 183 7.00 12.50 -13.86
CA ARG A 183 5.73 11.77 -13.61
C ARG A 183 5.19 11.97 -12.19
N ASN A 184 5.42 13.16 -11.63
CA ASN A 184 5.07 13.54 -10.27
C ASN A 184 5.59 12.55 -9.21
N ALA A 185 6.80 12.02 -9.39
CA ALA A 185 7.48 11.25 -8.35
C ALA A 185 7.59 12.08 -7.06
N ILE A 186 7.29 11.45 -5.93
CA ILE A 186 7.29 12.06 -4.60
C ILE A 186 8.71 12.01 -4.06
N SER A 187 9.48 13.04 -4.43
CA SER A 187 10.78 13.37 -3.86
C SER A 187 10.62 14.03 -2.48
N VAL A 188 11.74 14.25 -1.78
CA VAL A 188 11.80 15.05 -0.54
C VAL A 188 11.12 16.41 -0.72
N GLU A 189 11.43 17.11 -1.81
CA GLU A 189 10.86 18.43 -2.09
C GLU A 189 9.34 18.40 -2.35
N MET A 190 8.85 17.43 -3.11
CA MET A 190 7.41 17.23 -3.33
C MET A 190 6.70 16.89 -2.02
N ARG A 191 7.31 16.03 -1.19
CA ARG A 191 6.80 15.65 0.12
C ARG A 191 6.68 16.88 1.03
N ASP A 192 7.72 17.70 1.13
CA ASP A 192 7.73 18.86 2.02
C ASP A 192 6.71 19.92 1.55
N ALA A 193 6.59 20.15 0.24
CA ALA A 193 5.55 21.03 -0.31
C ALA A 193 4.12 20.51 -0.07
N LEU A 194 3.90 19.19 -0.09
CA LEU A 194 2.61 18.59 0.28
C LEU A 194 2.32 18.75 1.78
N VAL A 195 3.32 18.62 2.64
CA VAL A 195 3.20 18.90 4.08
C VAL A 195 2.74 20.35 4.28
N GLU A 196 3.44 21.32 3.70
CA GLU A 196 3.10 22.74 3.79
C GLU A 196 1.68 23.04 3.27
N ALA A 197 1.29 22.44 2.16
CA ALA A 197 -0.05 22.59 1.60
C ALA A 197 -1.14 22.05 2.54
N PHE A 198 -0.93 20.89 3.18
CA PHE A 198 -1.91 20.35 4.12
C PHE A 198 -1.87 21.03 5.49
N GLU A 199 -0.73 21.61 5.91
CA GLU A 199 -0.66 22.50 7.07
C GLU A 199 -1.52 23.74 6.85
N LEU A 200 -1.46 24.36 5.67
CA LEU A 200 -2.34 25.47 5.30
C LEU A 200 -3.82 25.08 5.41
N VAL A 201 -4.20 23.93 4.83
CA VAL A 201 -5.60 23.43 4.91
C VAL A 201 -6.01 23.20 6.36
N LYS A 202 -5.13 22.64 7.18
CA LYS A 202 -5.41 22.38 8.60
C LYS A 202 -5.56 23.68 9.39
N GLY A 203 -4.72 24.67 9.13
CA GLY A 203 -4.67 25.95 9.86
C GLY A 203 -5.75 26.95 9.43
N ASP A 204 -6.25 26.86 8.20
CA ASP A 204 -7.26 27.78 7.67
C ASP A 204 -8.64 27.11 7.58
N ALA A 205 -9.51 27.45 8.54
CA ALA A 205 -10.89 26.96 8.60
C ALA A 205 -11.77 27.49 7.46
N THR A 206 -11.38 28.57 6.78
CA THR A 206 -12.12 29.14 5.64
C THR A 206 -11.90 28.34 4.34
N ILE A 207 -10.99 27.35 4.35
CA ILE A 207 -10.86 26.36 3.28
C ILE A 207 -11.80 25.20 3.59
N GLU A 208 -12.93 25.16 2.90
CA GLU A 208 -13.98 24.15 3.11
C GLU A 208 -13.85 22.95 2.17
N ARG A 209 -13.21 23.15 1.00
CA ARG A 209 -13.02 22.10 -0.02
C ARG A 209 -11.61 22.13 -0.59
N VAL A 210 -10.99 20.97 -0.70
CA VAL A 210 -9.66 20.79 -1.28
C VAL A 210 -9.73 19.82 -2.46
N GLU A 211 -9.22 20.22 -3.61
CA GLU A 211 -9.13 19.41 -4.82
C GLU A 211 -7.67 19.08 -5.10
N VAL A 212 -7.29 17.81 -5.02
CA VAL A 212 -5.94 17.34 -5.33
C VAL A 212 -5.91 16.69 -6.71
N SER A 213 -4.95 17.09 -7.55
CA SER A 213 -4.73 16.53 -8.90
C SER A 213 -3.24 16.46 -9.25
N GLY A 214 -2.88 15.80 -10.34
CA GLY A 214 -1.51 15.78 -10.87
C GLY A 214 -1.42 16.46 -12.23
N ALA A 215 -0.33 17.17 -12.49
CA ALA A 215 -0.03 17.72 -13.81
C ALA A 215 0.53 16.63 -14.75
N GLY A 216 0.31 16.81 -16.06
CA GLY A 216 0.89 15.95 -17.09
C GLY A 216 0.23 14.58 -17.22
N ALA A 217 1.02 13.58 -17.63
CA ALA A 217 0.52 12.31 -18.15
C ALA A 217 -0.07 11.35 -17.09
N CYS A 218 0.16 11.60 -15.80
CA CYS A 218 -0.35 10.76 -14.72
C CYS A 218 -0.43 11.52 -13.40
N PHE A 219 -1.14 10.94 -12.43
CA PHE A 219 -1.21 11.47 -11.08
C PHE A 219 0.16 11.42 -10.39
N SER A 220 0.72 10.22 -10.14
CA SER A 220 2.05 10.06 -9.54
C SER A 220 2.56 8.61 -9.65
N THR A 221 3.86 8.46 -9.92
CA THR A 221 4.56 7.17 -9.87
C THR A 221 5.03 6.75 -8.46
N GLY A 222 4.66 7.48 -7.41
CA GLY A 222 5.03 7.17 -6.03
C GLY A 222 6.38 7.76 -5.64
N GLY A 223 7.03 7.17 -4.63
CA GLY A 223 8.31 7.67 -4.11
C GLY A 223 9.37 7.79 -5.20
N ASP A 224 10.17 8.86 -5.15
CA ASP A 224 11.28 9.04 -6.08
C ASP A 224 12.37 8.00 -5.81
N LEU A 225 12.46 7.01 -6.69
CA LEU A 225 13.42 5.93 -6.52
C LEU A 225 14.86 6.44 -6.55
N GLU A 226 15.19 7.57 -7.18
CA GLU A 226 16.56 8.14 -7.15
C GLU A 226 16.99 8.54 -5.73
N GLU A 227 16.05 8.86 -4.84
CA GLU A 227 16.32 9.21 -3.45
C GLU A 227 16.35 7.99 -2.51
N PHE A 228 16.07 6.79 -3.03
CA PHE A 228 16.10 5.59 -2.19
C PHE A 228 17.53 5.24 -1.79
N GLY A 229 17.77 5.19 -0.49
CA GLY A 229 19.10 4.92 0.09
C GLY A 229 19.97 6.16 0.28
N THR A 230 19.46 7.37 0.05
CA THR A 230 20.20 8.62 0.32
C THR A 230 20.12 9.08 1.77
N CYS A 231 19.12 8.60 2.53
CA CYS A 231 19.01 8.84 3.96
C CYS A 231 20.19 8.18 4.69
N PRO A 232 20.90 8.89 5.60
CA PRO A 232 22.13 8.39 6.21
C PRO A 232 21.93 7.10 7.01
N ASP A 233 20.80 7.00 7.71
CA ASP A 233 20.43 5.82 8.48
C ASP A 233 18.90 5.72 8.65
N PRO A 234 18.35 4.54 8.97
CA PRO A 234 16.90 4.38 9.12
C PRO A 234 16.29 5.07 10.34
N ALA A 235 17.03 5.32 11.41
CA ALA A 235 16.50 6.00 12.59
C ALA A 235 16.24 7.49 12.28
N THR A 236 17.18 8.15 11.59
CA THR A 236 16.97 9.47 11.00
C THR A 236 15.81 9.45 10.01
N GLY A 237 15.73 8.43 9.15
CA GLY A 237 14.62 8.27 8.21
C GLY A 237 13.26 8.13 8.90
N HIS A 238 13.18 7.41 10.01
CA HIS A 238 11.97 7.31 10.83
C HIS A 238 11.60 8.66 11.43
N ALA A 239 12.55 9.37 12.05
CA ALA A 239 12.31 10.70 12.61
C ALA A 239 11.77 11.68 11.55
N VAL A 240 12.38 11.70 10.36
CA VAL A 240 11.91 12.51 9.23
C VAL A 240 10.49 12.14 8.81
N ARG A 241 10.15 10.85 8.69
CA ARG A 241 8.76 10.44 8.36
C ARG A 241 7.78 10.86 9.44
N THR A 242 8.12 10.71 10.72
CA THR A 242 7.25 11.13 11.81
C THR A 242 6.93 12.63 11.76
N LEU A 243 7.89 13.46 11.33
CA LEU A 243 7.72 14.92 11.24
C LEU A 243 7.14 15.40 9.91
N ARG A 244 7.45 14.71 8.80
CA ARG A 244 7.25 15.22 7.43
C ARG A 244 6.50 14.24 6.53
N LEU A 245 5.70 13.32 7.06
CA LEU A 245 4.84 12.45 6.26
C LEU A 245 3.50 13.16 5.95
N PRO A 246 3.18 13.45 4.67
CA PRO A 246 1.93 14.14 4.30
C PRO A 246 0.66 13.41 4.79
N ALA A 247 0.71 12.08 4.91
CA ALA A 247 -0.42 11.26 5.36
C ALA A 247 -0.99 11.68 6.72
N VAL A 248 -0.14 12.14 7.65
CA VAL A 248 -0.58 12.57 8.99
C VAL A 248 -1.51 13.77 8.88
N LEU A 249 -1.10 14.78 8.10
CA LEU A 249 -1.86 16.01 7.91
C LEU A 249 -3.09 15.76 7.05
N LEU A 250 -2.93 15.02 5.95
CA LEU A 250 -4.04 14.64 5.07
C LEU A 250 -5.13 13.89 5.82
N ALA A 251 -4.78 12.93 6.69
CA ALA A 251 -5.76 12.23 7.52
C ALA A 251 -6.54 13.18 8.45
N SER A 252 -5.89 14.23 8.97
CA SER A 252 -6.53 15.20 9.86
C SER A 252 -7.52 16.14 9.17
N CYS A 253 -7.38 16.35 7.86
CA CYS A 253 -8.28 17.19 7.06
C CYS A 253 -9.05 16.42 5.99
N ALA A 254 -9.02 15.08 6.05
CA ALA A 254 -9.55 14.16 5.03
C ALA A 254 -10.98 14.50 4.58
N SER A 255 -11.86 14.89 5.51
CA SER A 255 -13.26 15.23 5.26
C SER A 255 -13.46 16.33 4.21
N ARG A 256 -12.45 17.20 4.02
CA ARG A 256 -12.48 18.31 3.07
C ARG A 256 -11.78 18.00 1.75
N VAL A 257 -11.06 16.87 1.67
CA VAL A 257 -10.18 16.56 0.55
C VAL A 257 -10.86 15.62 -0.43
N GLN A 258 -10.86 16.02 -1.70
CA GLN A 258 -11.17 15.15 -2.83
C GLN A 258 -9.98 15.06 -3.78
N VAL A 259 -9.70 13.86 -4.28
CA VAL A 259 -8.58 13.59 -5.18
C VAL A 259 -9.09 13.08 -6.51
N ARG A 260 -8.53 13.61 -7.60
CA ARG A 260 -8.76 13.13 -8.96
C ARG A 260 -7.49 12.45 -9.49
N LEU A 261 -7.62 11.18 -9.83
CA LEU A 261 -6.55 10.30 -10.28
C LEU A 261 -6.64 10.05 -11.78
N HIS A 262 -5.50 9.99 -12.46
CA HIS A 262 -5.40 9.65 -13.88
C HIS A 262 -4.06 8.99 -14.18
N GLY A 263 -4.00 8.18 -15.24
CA GLY A 263 -2.79 7.46 -15.61
C GLY A 263 -2.19 6.63 -14.45
N ALA A 264 -0.86 6.68 -14.29
CA ALA A 264 -0.17 5.96 -13.22
C ALA A 264 -0.51 6.52 -11.82
N CYS A 265 -0.96 5.64 -10.93
CA CYS A 265 -1.17 5.89 -9.50
C CYS A 265 -0.45 4.78 -8.71
N ILE A 266 0.87 4.95 -8.48
CA ILE A 266 1.75 3.88 -8.00
C ILE A 266 2.30 4.22 -6.63
N GLY A 267 2.38 3.25 -5.72
CA GLY A 267 2.92 3.42 -4.36
C GLY A 267 2.31 4.63 -3.68
N ALA A 268 3.15 5.56 -3.19
CA ALA A 268 2.70 6.79 -2.55
C ALA A 268 1.65 7.59 -3.36
N GLY A 269 1.64 7.46 -4.69
CA GLY A 269 0.66 8.05 -5.60
C GLY A 269 -0.75 7.44 -5.54
N MET A 270 -0.94 6.31 -4.87
CA MET A 270 -2.25 5.76 -4.50
C MET A 270 -2.45 5.62 -2.98
N GLU A 271 -1.37 5.51 -2.20
CA GLU A 271 -1.41 5.46 -0.73
C GLU A 271 -1.96 6.75 -0.12
N LEU A 272 -1.46 7.91 -0.56
CA LEU A 272 -1.89 9.21 -0.05
C LEU A 272 -3.36 9.51 -0.43
N PRO A 273 -3.77 9.40 -1.71
CA PRO A 273 -5.17 9.62 -2.09
C PRO A 273 -6.18 8.81 -1.28
N ALA A 274 -5.81 7.59 -0.86
CA ALA A 274 -6.69 6.73 -0.11
C ALA A 274 -7.11 7.27 1.27
N PHE A 275 -6.45 8.33 1.80
CA PHE A 275 -6.92 9.03 3.01
C PHE A 275 -8.04 10.05 2.74
N ALA A 276 -8.19 10.55 1.52
CA ALA A 276 -9.15 11.60 1.21
C ALA A 276 -10.60 11.15 1.46
N ALA A 277 -11.53 12.08 1.67
CA ALA A 277 -12.95 11.75 1.77
C ALA A 277 -13.50 11.18 0.45
N ARG A 278 -13.03 11.73 -0.68
CA ARG A 278 -13.47 11.30 -2.01
C ARG A 278 -12.29 11.09 -2.96
N VAL A 279 -12.27 9.97 -3.65
CA VAL A 279 -11.28 9.61 -4.66
C VAL A 279 -12.02 9.28 -5.96
N THR A 280 -11.71 10.00 -7.03
CA THR A 280 -12.23 9.73 -8.36
C THR A 280 -11.09 9.37 -9.30
N ALA A 281 -11.36 8.56 -10.32
CA ALA A 281 -10.34 8.17 -11.29
C ALA A 281 -10.81 8.28 -12.73
N GLU A 282 -9.91 8.68 -13.61
CA GLU A 282 -10.11 8.55 -15.05
C GLU A 282 -10.02 7.09 -15.49
N ARG A 283 -10.69 6.75 -16.60
CA ARG A 283 -10.70 5.37 -17.13
C ARG A 283 -9.31 4.85 -17.51
N ASN A 284 -8.37 5.74 -17.81
CA ASN A 284 -6.98 5.40 -18.12
C ASN A 284 -6.11 5.14 -16.87
N ALA A 285 -6.67 5.32 -15.66
CA ALA A 285 -5.91 5.16 -14.44
C ALA A 285 -5.59 3.68 -14.17
N PHE A 286 -4.41 3.44 -13.60
CA PHE A 286 -4.03 2.13 -13.09
C PHE A 286 -3.29 2.26 -11.76
N PHE A 287 -3.40 1.23 -10.93
CA PHE A 287 -2.94 1.24 -9.54
C PHE A 287 -2.00 0.07 -9.27
N GLN A 288 -0.94 0.31 -8.50
CA GLN A 288 0.10 -0.70 -8.22
C GLN A 288 0.88 -0.38 -6.94
N LEU A 289 1.20 -1.43 -6.17
CA LEU A 289 2.12 -1.38 -5.02
C LEU A 289 3.37 -2.22 -5.34
N PRO A 290 4.47 -1.62 -5.84
CA PRO A 290 5.66 -2.35 -6.27
C PRO A 290 6.69 -2.58 -5.16
N GLU A 291 6.49 -2.06 -3.95
CA GLU A 291 7.50 -1.88 -2.90
C GLU A 291 8.17 -3.19 -2.49
N LEU A 292 7.43 -4.30 -2.54
CA LEU A 292 7.95 -5.62 -2.21
C LEU A 292 9.13 -6.01 -3.12
N ARG A 293 9.16 -5.55 -4.38
CA ARG A 293 10.28 -5.79 -5.30
C ARG A 293 11.60 -5.15 -4.83
N PHE A 294 11.51 -4.18 -3.94
CA PHE A 294 12.65 -3.48 -3.36
C PHE A 294 13.03 -4.06 -1.99
N GLY A 295 12.36 -5.10 -1.50
CA GLY A 295 12.53 -5.56 -0.11
C GLY A 295 11.93 -4.59 0.92
N LEU A 296 10.89 -3.85 0.52
CA LEU A 296 10.19 -2.85 1.34
C LEU A 296 8.68 -3.12 1.34
N ILE A 297 7.95 -2.32 2.11
CA ILE A 297 6.48 -2.28 2.15
C ILE A 297 6.00 -0.88 1.75
N PRO A 298 4.71 -0.69 1.42
CA PRO A 298 4.13 0.65 1.34
C PRO A 298 4.44 1.45 2.61
N GLY A 299 4.97 2.67 2.44
CA GLY A 299 5.57 3.46 3.51
C GLY A 299 5.16 4.93 3.53
N ALA A 300 4.17 5.30 2.72
CA ALA A 300 3.58 6.64 2.68
C ALA A 300 2.17 6.66 3.31
N GLY A 301 1.88 5.69 4.17
CA GLY A 301 0.58 5.44 4.80
C GLY A 301 -0.25 4.34 4.14
N GLY A 302 0.28 3.62 3.15
CA GLY A 302 -0.43 2.60 2.38
C GLY A 302 -0.91 1.40 3.18
N CYS A 303 -0.16 0.99 4.19
CA CYS A 303 -0.58 -0.06 5.12
C CYS A 303 -1.64 0.43 6.12
N VAL A 304 -2.03 1.71 6.04
CA VAL A 304 -3.05 2.34 6.90
C VAL A 304 -4.28 2.73 6.09
N SER A 305 -4.13 3.49 5.00
CA SER A 305 -5.24 4.00 4.20
C SER A 305 -5.91 2.94 3.34
N LEU A 306 -5.13 2.15 2.62
CA LEU A 306 -5.65 1.14 1.70
C LEU A 306 -6.46 0.04 2.40
N PRO A 307 -6.03 -0.58 3.51
CA PRO A 307 -6.86 -1.59 4.17
C PRO A 307 -8.16 -1.01 4.74
N ARG A 308 -8.25 0.30 5.01
CA ARG A 308 -9.50 0.96 5.41
C ARG A 308 -10.44 1.21 4.23
N ARG A 309 -9.92 1.32 3.00
CA ARG A 309 -10.74 1.44 1.78
C ARG A 309 -11.15 0.10 1.19
N ILE A 310 -10.18 -0.79 0.94
CA ILE A 310 -10.39 -2.03 0.19
C ILE A 310 -10.26 -3.30 1.04
N GLY A 311 -10.06 -3.15 2.35
CA GLY A 311 -9.84 -4.27 3.24
C GLY A 311 -8.41 -4.81 3.22
N ARG A 312 -8.04 -5.50 4.29
CA ARG A 312 -6.70 -6.08 4.52
C ARG A 312 -6.24 -6.98 3.38
N GLN A 313 -7.12 -7.88 2.92
CA GLN A 313 -6.75 -8.94 2.00
C GLN A 313 -6.47 -8.45 0.58
N ARG A 314 -7.26 -7.49 0.09
CA ARG A 314 -7.01 -6.87 -1.23
C ARG A 314 -5.74 -6.04 -1.21
N THR A 315 -5.46 -5.32 -0.12
CA THR A 315 -4.20 -4.59 0.07
C THR A 315 -3.00 -5.55 0.08
N ALA A 316 -3.07 -6.63 0.86
CA ALA A 316 -2.03 -7.65 0.89
C ALA A 316 -1.83 -8.29 -0.51
N TYR A 317 -2.91 -8.60 -1.22
CA TYR A 317 -2.84 -9.12 -2.58
C TYR A 317 -2.10 -8.17 -3.54
N LEU A 318 -2.43 -6.87 -3.53
CA LEU A 318 -1.77 -5.89 -4.39
C LEU A 318 -0.27 -5.80 -4.09
N ALA A 319 0.11 -5.66 -2.82
CA ALA A 319 1.50 -5.50 -2.42
C ALA A 319 2.33 -6.78 -2.60
N LEU A 320 1.77 -7.95 -2.26
CA LEU A 320 2.46 -9.24 -2.41
C LEU A 320 2.61 -9.65 -3.89
N SER A 321 1.58 -9.42 -4.70
CA SER A 321 1.63 -9.77 -6.13
C SER A 321 2.39 -8.72 -6.96
N GLY A 322 2.44 -7.47 -6.51
CA GLY A 322 2.96 -6.35 -7.27
C GLY A 322 2.22 -6.09 -8.59
N ARG A 323 1.00 -6.63 -8.76
CA ARG A 323 0.22 -6.52 -9.99
C ARG A 323 -0.42 -5.14 -10.12
N ARG A 324 -0.71 -4.77 -11.37
CA ARG A 324 -1.54 -3.61 -11.69
C ARG A 324 -3.01 -4.00 -11.66
N ILE A 325 -3.84 -3.10 -11.16
CA ILE A 325 -5.29 -3.15 -11.34
C ILE A 325 -5.77 -1.94 -12.15
N SER A 326 -6.84 -2.16 -12.91
CA SER A 326 -7.48 -1.12 -13.72
C SER A 326 -8.33 -0.18 -12.87
N ALA A 327 -8.70 0.98 -13.41
CA ALA A 327 -9.69 1.86 -12.79
C ALA A 327 -11.04 1.17 -12.53
N ALA A 328 -11.46 0.26 -13.42
CA ALA A 328 -12.71 -0.50 -13.23
C ALA A 328 -12.62 -1.44 -12.01
N THR A 329 -11.52 -2.17 -11.88
CA THR A 329 -11.26 -3.02 -10.71
C THR A 329 -11.12 -2.19 -9.43
N ALA A 330 -10.46 -1.02 -9.51
CA ALA A 330 -10.33 -0.11 -8.38
C ALA A 330 -11.70 0.40 -7.90
N LEU A 331 -12.63 0.70 -8.82
CA LEU A 331 -14.01 1.07 -8.49
C LEU A 331 -14.75 -0.10 -7.84
N GLU A 332 -14.69 -1.29 -8.44
CA GLU A 332 -15.32 -2.51 -7.91
C GLU A 332 -14.84 -2.81 -6.48
N TRP A 333 -13.56 -2.54 -6.19
CA TRP A 333 -12.99 -2.79 -4.88
C TRP A 333 -13.27 -1.71 -3.84
N GLY A 334 -13.79 -0.54 -4.26
CA GLY A 334 -13.97 0.63 -3.39
C GLY A 334 -12.69 1.43 -3.14
N LEU A 335 -11.64 1.20 -3.93
CA LEU A 335 -10.42 2.03 -3.87
C LEU A 335 -10.70 3.45 -4.35
N VAL A 336 -11.56 3.57 -5.36
CA VAL A 336 -12.06 4.85 -5.89
C VAL A 336 -13.58 4.84 -5.85
N ASP A 337 -14.18 6.00 -5.66
CA ASP A 337 -15.62 6.15 -5.42
C ASP A 337 -16.40 6.38 -6.73
N ALA A 338 -15.75 6.87 -7.78
CA ALA A 338 -16.34 7.04 -9.10
C ALA A 338 -15.29 7.08 -10.20
N LEU A 339 -15.72 6.67 -11.41
CA LEU A 339 -14.99 6.94 -12.64
C LEU A 339 -15.48 8.25 -13.26
N VAL A 340 -14.55 9.07 -13.72
CA VAL A 340 -14.83 10.37 -14.35
C VAL A 340 -14.22 10.42 -15.75
N ASP A 341 -14.85 11.16 -16.65
CA ASP A 341 -14.28 11.41 -17.96
C ASP A 341 -13.17 12.45 -17.87
N GLY A 342 -12.14 12.30 -18.71
CA GLY A 342 -11.02 13.22 -18.78
C GLY A 342 -11.50 14.62 -19.16
N GLN A 343 -11.43 15.58 -18.24
CA GLN A 343 -11.52 16.98 -18.63
C GLN A 343 -10.13 17.35 -19.11
N ARG A 344 -9.99 17.58 -20.42
CA ARG A 344 -8.82 18.27 -20.94
C ARG A 344 -8.73 19.58 -20.18
N VAL A 345 -7.72 19.72 -19.32
CA VAL A 345 -7.32 21.02 -18.80
C VAL A 345 -6.87 21.81 -20.02
N SER A 346 -7.76 22.65 -20.55
CA SER A 346 -7.42 23.63 -21.59
C SER A 346 -6.26 24.47 -21.07
N GLY A 347 -5.25 24.63 -21.92
CA GLY A 347 -3.95 25.17 -21.56
C GLY A 347 -3.99 26.50 -20.83
N THR A 348 -2.91 26.73 -20.07
CA THR A 348 -2.33 28.03 -19.76
C THR A 348 -2.84 29.12 -20.69
N SER A 349 -3.70 29.99 -20.15
CA SER A 349 -3.92 31.30 -20.74
C SER A 349 -2.61 32.06 -20.59
N GLU A 350 -1.99 32.39 -21.71
CA GLU A 350 -0.83 33.25 -21.78
C GLU A 350 -1.13 34.55 -21.03
N ILE A 351 -0.29 34.86 -20.05
CA ILE A 351 -0.21 36.18 -19.45
C ILE A 351 0.40 37.09 -20.52
N ARG A 352 -0.39 38.02 -21.05
CA ARG A 352 0.12 39.24 -21.69
C ARG A 352 0.23 40.34 -20.66
#